data_AF-A0A178XAA6-F1
#
_entry.id   AF-A0A178XAA6-F1
#
_cell.length_a   1.000
_cell.length_b   1.000
_cell.length_c   1.000
_cell.angle_alpha   90.00
_cell.angle_beta   90.00
_cell.angle_gamma   90.00
#
_symmetry.space_group_name_H-M   'P 1'
#
loop_
_entity.id
_entity.type
_entity.pdbx_description
1 polymer ?
#
loop_
_entity_poly.entity_id
_entity_poly.type
_entity_poly.pdbx_seq_one_letter_code
_entity_poly.pdbx_strand_id
1 'polypeptide(L)' 'MADRLAAADLICRIPSPEDRRVTFAALTEHGLEVALKARAACAEILRRIVLAPLGPDAEGLAEAMRTLRSVNG' A
#
# COMPACT_ATOMS: atom_id res chain seq x y z
N MET A 1 -10.77 -0.73 9.14
CA MET A 1 -10.26 0.19 8.09
C MET A 1 -11.05 0.07 6.80
N ALA A 2 -11.37 -1.15 6.34
CA ALA A 2 -12.15 -1.39 5.13
C ALA A 2 -13.46 -0.58 5.06
N ASP A 3 -14.19 -0.42 6.17
CA ASP A 3 -15.43 0.37 6.19
C ASP A 3 -15.23 1.83 5.77
N ARG A 4 -14.14 2.46 6.22
CA ARG A 4 -13.83 3.85 5.86
C ARG A 4 -13.42 3.99 4.40
N LEU A 5 -12.68 3.01 3.87
CA LEU A 5 -12.29 2.99 2.47
C LEU A 5 -13.51 2.75 1.56
N ALA A 6 -14.44 1.89 1.98
CA ALA A 6 -15.69 1.66 1.27
C ALA A 6 -16.62 2.88 1.32
N ALA A 7 -16.75 3.53 2.48
CA ALA A 7 -17.54 4.75 2.63
C ALA A 7 -17.00 5.92 1.79
N ALA A 8 -15.69 5.91 1.49
CA ALA A 8 -15.03 6.89 0.62
C ALA A 8 -15.00 6.47 -0.86
N ASP A 9 -15.70 5.40 -1.25
CA ASP A 9 -15.72 4.87 -2.62
C ASP A 9 -14.33 4.47 -3.17
N LEU A 10 -13.40 4.06 -2.29
CA LEU A 10 -12.07 3.61 -2.69
C LEU A 10 -11.98 2.09 -2.86
N ILE A 11 -12.85 1.35 -2.18
CA ILE A 11 -12.97 -0.10 -2.35
C ILE A 11 -14.43 -0.50 -2.42
N CYS A 12 -14.71 -1.59 -3.12
CA CYS A 12 -16.00 -2.28 -3.09
C CYS A 12 -15.84 -3.68 -2.48
N ARG A 13 -16.97 -4.21 -2.00
CA ARG A 13 -17.06 -5.57 -1.44
C ARG A 13 -17.70 -6.49 -2.46
N ILE A 14 -17.02 -7.58 -2.78
CA ILE A 14 -17.49 -8.58 -3.74
C ILE A 14 -17.67 -9.89 -2.98
N PRO A 15 -18.90 -10.46 -2.92
CA PRO A 15 -19.11 -11.75 -2.29
C PRO A 15 -18.36 -12.84 -3.06
N SER A 16 -17.78 -13.80 -2.35
CA SER A 16 -17.17 -14.95 -3.01
C SER A 16 -18.24 -15.84 -3.64
N PRO A 17 -18.06 -16.28 -4.90
CA PRO A 17 -18.97 -17.25 -5.52
C PRO A 17 -18.83 -18.66 -4.94
N GLU A 18 -17.71 -18.97 -4.28
CA GLU A 18 -17.38 -20.31 -3.78
C GLU A 18 -17.73 -20.50 -2.29
N ASP A 19 -17.70 -19.41 -1.51
CA ASP A 19 -18.05 -19.44 -0.09
C ASP A 19 -18.80 -18.16 0.32
N ARG A 20 -20.07 -18.32 0.68
CA ARG A 20 -20.95 -17.23 1.16
C ARG A 20 -20.47 -16.51 2.42
N ARG A 21 -19.48 -17.06 3.14
CA ARG A 21 -18.87 -16.43 4.33
C ARG A 21 -17.71 -15.51 3.97
N VAL A 22 -17.21 -15.58 2.74
CA VAL A 22 -16.05 -14.81 2.28
C VAL A 22 -16.51 -13.61 1.48
N THR A 23 -15.89 -12.46 1.76
CA THR A 23 -16.08 -11.22 1.01
C THR A 23 -14.72 -10.68 0.61
N PHE A 24 -14.50 -10.50 -0.68
CA PHE A 24 -13.32 -9.86 -1.22
C PHE A 24 -13.46 -8.34 -1.17
N ALA A 25 -12.33 -7.66 -1.00
CA ALA A 25 -12.22 -6.23 -1.21
C ALA A 25 -11.49 -5.99 -2.53
N ALA A 26 -12.09 -5.20 -3.41
CA ALA A 26 -11.47 -4.77 -4.67
C ALA A 26 -11.41 -3.24 -4.71
N LEU A 27 -10.40 -2.69 -5.37
CA LEU A 27 -10.38 -1.26 -5.66
C LEU A 27 -11.52 -0.93 -6.63
N THR A 28 -12.21 0.18 -6.37
CA THR A 28 -13.04 0.83 -7.39
C THR A 28 -12.15 1.51 -8.42
N GLU A 29 -12.72 2.02 -9.51
CA GLU A 29 -11.97 2.87 -10.45
C GLU A 29 -11.42 4.13 -9.77
N HIS A 30 -12.25 4.80 -8.97
CA HIS A 30 -11.82 5.93 -8.14
C HIS A 30 -10.69 5.55 -7.17
N GLY A 31 -10.85 4.40 -6.51
CA GLY A 31 -9.85 3.84 -5.60
C GLY A 31 -8.53 3.55 -6.27
N LEU A 32 -8.55 3.01 -7.49
CA LEU A 32 -7.35 2.77 -8.29
C LEU A 32 -6.66 4.09 -8.62
N GLU A 33 -7.38 5.09 -9.11
CA GLU A 33 -6.80 6.41 -9.40
C GLU A 33 -6.15 7.03 -8.16
N VAL A 34 -6.83 6.99 -7.02
CA VAL A 34 -6.32 7.51 -5.75
C VAL A 34 -5.10 6.74 -5.30
N ALA A 35 -5.11 5.40 -5.39
CA ALA A 35 -3.96 4.57 -5.03
C ALA A 35 -2.74 4.87 -5.91
N LEU A 36 -2.94 5.11 -7.21
CA LEU A 36 -1.88 5.52 -8.14
C LEU A 36 -1.26 6.87 -7.73
N LYS A 37 -2.11 7.87 -7.45
CA LYS A 37 -1.68 9.21 -7.01
C LYS A 37 -0.94 9.15 -5.68
N ALA A 38 -1.50 8.43 -4.70
CA ALA A 38 -0.90 8.25 -3.39
C ALA A 38 0.45 7.53 -3.49
N ARG A 39 0.56 6.48 -4.29
CA ARG A 39 1.84 5.78 -4.52
C ARG A 39 2.91 6.73 -5.07
N ALA A 40 2.56 7.56 -6.05
CA ALA A 40 3.49 8.52 -6.62
C ALA A 40 3.94 9.58 -5.59
N ALA A 41 2.99 10.15 -4.84
CA ALA A 41 3.27 11.14 -3.80
C ALA A 41 4.14 10.55 -2.67
N CYS A 42 3.80 9.37 -2.18
CA CYS A 42 4.58 8.68 -1.16
C CYS A 42 6.02 8.40 -1.64
N ALA A 43 6.19 7.98 -2.91
CA ALA A 43 7.51 7.73 -3.45
C ALA A 43 8.35 9.02 -3.61
N GLU A 44 7.73 10.14 -3.97
CA GLU A 44 8.39 11.45 -3.99
C GLU A 44 8.84 11.87 -2.59
N ILE A 45 7.92 11.82 -1.62
CA ILE A 45 8.19 12.16 -0.22
C ILE A 45 9.30 11.29 0.35
N LEU A 46 9.24 9.97 0.12
CA LEU A 46 10.27 9.03 0.60
C LEU A 46 11.63 9.35 -0.01
N ARG A 47 11.68 9.61 -1.33
CA ARG A 47 12.93 10.00 -2.00
C ARG A 47 13.50 11.28 -1.40
N ARG A 48 12.68 12.29 -1.18
CA ARG A 48 13.13 13.60 -0.71
C ARG A 48 13.55 13.59 0.77
N ILE A 49 12.78 12.93 1.62
CA ILE A 49 12.94 13.05 3.08
C ILE A 49 13.88 11.98 3.63
N VAL A 50 13.92 10.79 3.01
CA VAL A 50 14.68 9.65 3.55
C VAL A 50 15.87 9.33 2.65
N LEU A 51 15.63 9.12 1.35
CA LEU A 51 16.70 8.62 0.48
C LEU A 51 17.72 9.71 0.13
N ALA A 52 17.29 10.93 -0.15
CA ALA A 52 18.20 12.02 -0.50
C ALA A 52 19.16 12.39 0.64
N PRO A 53 18.73 12.48 1.93
CA PRO A 53 19.66 12.70 3.03
C PRO A 53 20.60 11.53 3.32
N LEU A 54 20.15 10.29 3.10
CA LEU A 54 20.98 9.10 3.33
C LEU A 54 21.99 8.85 2.20
N GLY A 55 21.68 9.27 0.97
CA GLY A 55 22.56 9.08 -0.18
C GLY A 55 22.97 7.61 -0.35
N PRO A 56 24.27 7.28 -0.42
CA PRO A 56 24.75 5.90 -0.55
C PRO A 56 24.28 4.94 0.56
N ASP A 57 24.06 5.43 1.79
CA ASP A 57 23.68 4.59 2.94
C ASP A 57 22.24 4.05 2.83
N ALA A 58 21.44 4.58 1.90
CA ALA A 58 20.08 4.13 1.66
C ALA A 58 19.99 2.64 1.30
N GLU A 59 21.04 2.07 0.69
CA GLU A 59 21.09 0.65 0.35
C GLU A 59 21.17 -0.23 1.60
N GLY A 60 21.98 0.17 2.59
CA GLY A 60 22.07 -0.52 3.88
C GLY A 60 20.75 -0.48 4.65
N LEU A 61 20.05 0.66 4.63
CA LEU A 61 18.71 0.77 5.21
C LEU A 61 17.71 -0.18 4.51
N ALA A 62 17.72 -0.21 3.18
CA ALA A 62 16.81 -1.08 2.42
C ALA A 62 17.06 -2.55 2.76
N GLU A 63 18.32 -2.97 2.91
CA GLU A 63 18.66 -4.33 3.27
C GLU A 63 18.18 -4.69 4.68
N ALA A 64 18.45 -3.84 5.67
CA ALA A 64 17.97 -4.05 7.04
C ALA A 64 16.44 -4.17 7.10
N MET A 65 15.70 -3.33 6.35
CA MET A 65 14.24 -3.42 6.25
C MET A 65 13.77 -4.75 5.61
N ARG A 66 14.49 -5.27 4.60
CA ARG A 66 14.17 -6.57 3.99
C ARG A 66 14.39 -7.71 4.98
N THR A 67 15.51 -7.70 5.71
CA THR A 67 15.80 -8.70 6.76
C THR A 67 14.73 -8.69 7.84
N LEU A 68 14.34 -7.50 8.32
CA LEU A 68 13.27 -7.38 9.32
C LEU A 68 11.92 -7.90 8.80
N ARG A 69 11.61 -7.68 7.51
CA ARG A 69 10.39 -8.22 6.91
C ARG A 69 10.44 -9.74 6.78
N SER A 70 11.58 -10.33 6.41
CA SER A 70 11.66 -11.78 6.23
C SER A 70 11.53 -12.56 7.54
N VAL A 71 11.88 -11.96 8.68
CA VAL A 71 11.75 -12.62 10.00
C VAL A 71 10.39 -12.40 10.66
N ASN A 72 9.61 -11.40 10.22
CA ASN A 72 8.30 -11.04 10.79
C ASN A 72 7.12 -11.35 9.85
N GLY A 73 7.39 -11.82 8.63
CA GLY A 73 6.41 -12.12 7.60
C GLY A 73 5.77 -13.48 7.73
#